data_AF-A0A5C6Q2G6-F1
#
_entry.id   AF-A0A5C6Q2G6-F1
#
_cell.length_a   1.000
_cell.length_b   1.000
_cell.length_c   1.000
_cell.angle_alpha   90.00
_cell.angle_beta   90.00
_cell.angle_gamma   90.00
#
_symmetry.space_group_name_H-M   'P 1'
#
loop_
_entity.id
_entity.type
_entity.pdbx_description
1 polymer ?
#
loop_
_entity_poly.entity_id
_entity_poly.type
_entity_poly.pdbx_seq_one_letter_code
_entity_poly.pdbx_strand_id
1 'polypeptide(L)'
;MSLAIPLRSRLRLGSFEVASTSIQVGDTPAYTLEFSLRESLVMRGNSPTKNGFIIKPHGVRIVSEYGTLTGNVSADNTNLGSCIVYLYEGAPTELGDSYDAEDETFIGDTPTATAPLISTAVAVDGTYSIGFVAAGSYTLALMCGADDDNIQYNALTIPSPAGNIATVDIIKGDVKTIDF
;
A
#
# COMPACT_ATOMS: atom_id res chain seq x y z
N MET A 1 -4.83 -17.58 -29.21
CA MET A 1 -3.62 -18.37 -28.88
C MET A 1 -3.61 -18.53 -27.36
N SER A 2 -3.98 -19.71 -26.86
CA SER A 2 -4.09 -19.95 -25.42
C SER A 2 -2.74 -20.40 -24.88
N LEU A 3 -2.11 -19.58 -24.04
CA LEU A 3 -0.86 -19.94 -23.37
C LEU A 3 -1.21 -20.76 -22.11
N ALA A 4 -1.03 -22.08 -22.18
CA ALA A 4 -1.10 -22.95 -21.01
C ALA A 4 0.27 -22.98 -20.31
N ILE A 5 0.34 -22.49 -19.08
CA ILE A 5 1.55 -22.50 -18.25
C ILE A 5 1.43 -23.65 -17.22
N PRO A 6 2.38 -24.61 -17.19
CA PRO A 6 2.28 -25.79 -16.33
C PRO A 6 2.39 -25.43 -14.85
N LEU A 7 1.56 -26.10 -14.04
CA LEU A 7 1.45 -25.96 -12.58
C LEU A 7 2.71 -26.45 -11.86
N ARG A 8 3.64 -25.53 -11.62
CA ARG A 8 4.40 -25.46 -10.36
C ARG A 8 3.82 -24.26 -9.60
N SER A 9 3.83 -24.24 -8.27
CA SER A 9 3.31 -23.15 -7.44
C SER A 9 4.01 -21.82 -7.79
N ARG A 10 3.51 -21.16 -8.82
CA ARG A 10 4.00 -19.90 -9.37
C ARG A 10 3.15 -18.80 -8.77
N LEU A 11 3.79 -17.69 -8.42
CA LEU A 11 3.10 -16.44 -8.14
C LEU A 11 2.12 -16.19 -9.29
N ARG A 12 0.82 -16.14 -8.97
CA ARG A 12 -0.23 -15.76 -9.92
C ARG A 12 -0.65 -14.37 -9.53
N LEU A 13 -0.29 -13.40 -10.35
CA LEU A 13 -1.01 -12.14 -10.34
C LEU A 13 -2.45 -12.43 -10.78
N GLY A 14 -3.42 -11.81 -10.12
CA GLY A 14 -4.82 -11.90 -10.50
C GLY A 14 -5.08 -11.41 -11.93
N SER A 15 -6.35 -11.34 -12.33
CA SER A 15 -6.72 -10.64 -13.55
C SER A 15 -6.43 -9.14 -13.41
N PHE A 16 -5.93 -8.50 -14.47
CA PHE A 16 -5.83 -7.05 -14.57
C PHE A 16 -6.52 -6.59 -15.85
N GLU A 17 -7.06 -5.38 -15.83
CA GLU A 17 -7.69 -4.78 -17.00
C GLU A 17 -6.68 -3.98 -17.82
N VAL A 18 -6.72 -4.16 -19.14
CA VAL A 18 -5.87 -3.44 -20.09
C VAL A 18 -6.64 -2.22 -20.57
N ALA A 19 -6.25 -1.03 -20.12
CA ALA A 19 -6.82 0.20 -20.62
C ALA A 19 -6.31 0.48 -22.05
N SER A 20 -7.23 0.78 -22.96
CA SER A 20 -6.89 1.14 -24.35
C SER A 20 -6.12 2.47 -24.48
N THR A 21 -6.14 3.29 -23.42
CA THR A 21 -5.44 4.58 -23.32
C THR A 21 -4.01 4.45 -22.77
N SER A 22 -3.69 3.31 -22.15
CA SER A 22 -2.37 3.03 -21.59
C SER A 22 -1.37 2.68 -22.69
N ILE A 23 -0.70 3.70 -23.19
CA ILE A 23 0.35 3.61 -24.22
C ILE A 23 1.69 3.95 -23.58
N GLN A 24 2.73 3.19 -23.95
CA GLN A 24 4.11 3.49 -23.57
C GLN A 24 4.54 4.80 -24.25
N VAL A 25 5.09 5.74 -23.48
CA VAL A 25 5.59 7.01 -24.00
C VAL A 25 7.06 7.15 -23.60
N GLY A 26 7.96 7.12 -24.58
CA GLY A 26 9.40 7.08 -24.31
C GLY A 26 9.79 5.87 -23.46
N ASP A 27 10.50 6.12 -22.36
CA ASP A 27 10.94 5.11 -21.40
C ASP A 27 9.91 4.86 -20.26
N THR A 28 8.76 5.53 -20.27
CA THR A 28 7.69 5.29 -19.29
C THR A 28 6.82 4.13 -19.77
N PRO A 29 6.89 2.95 -19.11
CA PRO A 29 6.12 1.79 -19.53
C PRO A 29 4.62 2.07 -19.41
N ALA A 30 3.83 1.46 -20.29
CA ALA A 30 2.37 1.55 -20.23
C ALA A 30 1.79 0.96 -18.94
N TYR A 31 2.47 -0.06 -18.40
CA TYR A 31 2.09 -0.81 -17.22
C TYR A 31 3.33 -1.04 -16.36
N THR A 32 3.19 -0.82 -15.05
CA THR A 32 4.22 -1.07 -14.05
C THR A 32 3.73 -2.11 -13.07
N LEU A 33 4.60 -3.07 -12.74
CA LEU A 33 4.39 -3.99 -11.63
C LEU A 33 4.89 -3.31 -10.35
N GLU A 34 3.98 -2.99 -9.45
CA GLU A 34 4.26 -2.37 -8.16
C GLU A 34 4.20 -3.42 -7.05
N PHE A 35 5.14 -3.31 -6.11
CA PHE A 35 5.27 -4.20 -4.98
C PHE A 35 5.27 -3.38 -3.69
N SER A 36 4.16 -3.41 -2.97
CA SER A 36 4.11 -2.85 -1.63
C SER A 36 4.87 -3.78 -0.69
N LEU A 37 6.06 -3.37 -0.25
CA LEU A 37 6.93 -4.21 0.56
C LEU A 37 6.31 -4.52 1.93
N ARG A 38 5.61 -3.55 2.54
CA ARG A 38 4.96 -3.74 3.84
C ARG A 38 3.83 -4.76 3.77
N GLU A 39 3.11 -4.80 2.65
CA GLU A 39 1.99 -5.73 2.46
C GLU A 39 2.43 -7.10 1.90
N SER A 40 3.57 -7.15 1.19
CA SER A 40 3.99 -8.37 0.49
C SER A 40 5.06 -9.19 1.20
N LEU A 41 5.93 -8.56 2.01
CA LEU A 41 7.10 -9.27 2.56
C LEU A 41 6.74 -10.04 3.82
N VAL A 42 6.96 -11.34 3.78
CA VAL A 42 6.86 -12.21 4.96
C VAL A 42 8.17 -12.95 5.19
N MET A 43 8.63 -12.97 6.44
CA MET A 43 9.82 -13.73 6.82
C MET A 43 9.57 -15.24 6.64
N ARG A 44 10.44 -15.90 5.87
CA ARG A 44 10.42 -17.35 5.69
C ARG A 44 10.97 -18.10 6.91
N GLY A 45 11.78 -17.41 7.71
CA GLY A 45 12.43 -17.91 8.93
C GLY A 45 13.85 -17.36 9.09
N ASN A 46 14.43 -17.50 10.29
CA ASN A 46 15.80 -17.03 10.61
C ASN A 46 16.80 -18.20 10.83
N SER A 47 16.51 -19.37 10.27
CA SER A 47 17.41 -20.53 10.31
C SER A 47 18.37 -20.49 9.11
N PRO A 48 19.63 -20.96 9.22
CA PRO A 48 20.57 -21.00 8.09
C PRO A 48 20.03 -21.65 6.82
N THR A 49 19.08 -22.59 6.95
CA THR A 49 18.46 -23.31 5.82
C THR A 49 17.14 -22.69 5.33
N LYS A 50 16.60 -21.70 6.04
CA LYS A 50 15.33 -21.03 5.74
C LYS A 50 15.43 -19.49 5.78
N ASN A 51 16.65 -18.96 5.80
CA ASN A 51 16.88 -17.52 5.88
C ASN A 51 16.36 -16.83 4.62
N GLY A 52 15.56 -15.77 4.80
CA GLY A 52 15.07 -14.92 3.73
C GLY A 52 13.63 -14.49 3.88
N PHE A 53 13.18 -13.72 2.89
CA PHE A 53 11.81 -13.22 2.79
C PHE A 53 11.11 -13.86 1.59
N ILE A 54 9.80 -14.07 1.71
CA ILE A 54 8.90 -14.45 0.63
C ILE A 54 8.03 -13.24 0.32
N ILE A 55 7.76 -13.02 -0.97
CA ILE A 55 6.77 -12.06 -1.44
C ILE A 55 5.44 -12.79 -1.60
N LYS A 56 4.46 -12.44 -0.78
CA LYS A 56 3.06 -12.87 -0.92
C LYS A 56 2.42 -12.10 -2.09
N PRO A 57 1.45 -12.70 -2.81
CA PRO A 57 0.78 -12.02 -3.92
C PRO A 57 -0.02 -10.78 -3.49
N HIS A 58 -0.43 -10.69 -2.22
CA HIS A 58 -1.46 -9.75 -1.76
C HIS A 58 -1.03 -8.27 -1.76
N GLY A 59 0.27 -7.97 -1.85
CA GLY A 59 0.77 -6.60 -2.05
C GLY A 59 1.41 -6.35 -3.42
N VAL A 60 1.12 -7.17 -4.43
CA VAL A 60 1.62 -6.99 -5.80
C VAL A 60 0.49 -6.62 -6.75
N ARG A 61 0.65 -5.53 -7.51
CA ARG A 61 -0.36 -5.06 -8.47
C ARG A 61 0.25 -4.55 -9.76
N ILE A 62 -0.53 -4.58 -10.83
CA ILE A 62 -0.20 -3.90 -12.08
C ILE A 62 -0.91 -2.57 -12.08
N VAL A 63 -0.15 -1.49 -12.29
CA VAL A 63 -0.70 -0.14 -12.41
C VAL A 63 -0.39 0.43 -13.78
N SER A 64 -1.29 1.27 -14.27
CA SER A 64 -1.09 2.11 -15.45
C SER A 64 -1.61 3.50 -15.14
N GLU A 65 -1.19 4.49 -15.93
CA GLU A 65 -1.66 5.87 -15.76
C GLU A 65 -1.46 6.39 -14.32
N TYR A 66 -0.30 6.10 -13.74
CA TYR A 66 -0.05 6.37 -12.33
C TYR A 66 0.52 7.78 -12.09
N GLY A 67 0.36 8.25 -10.85
CA GLY A 67 1.10 9.36 -10.27
C GLY A 67 1.88 8.93 -9.02
N THR A 68 2.45 9.92 -8.35
CA THR A 68 3.22 9.77 -7.11
C THR A 68 2.69 10.73 -6.06
N LEU A 69 2.56 10.23 -4.84
CA LEU A 69 2.30 11.03 -3.65
C LEU A 69 3.60 11.16 -2.85
N THR A 70 3.86 12.36 -2.36
CA THR A 70 4.98 12.66 -1.48
C THR A 70 4.50 13.60 -0.39
N GLY A 71 5.28 13.74 0.68
CA GLY A 71 5.02 14.78 1.66
C GLY A 71 5.91 14.69 2.87
N ASN A 72 5.71 15.64 3.76
CA ASN A 72 6.42 15.75 5.01
C ASN A 72 5.44 15.66 6.18
N VAL A 73 5.85 14.92 7.20
CA VAL A 73 5.19 14.85 8.49
C VAL A 73 5.92 15.78 9.45
N SER A 74 5.17 16.67 10.09
CA SER A 74 5.65 17.65 11.05
C SER A 74 6.26 16.99 12.28
N ALA A 75 7.21 17.69 12.90
CA ALA A 75 7.87 17.21 14.11
C ALA A 75 6.87 16.96 15.25
N ASP A 76 5.78 17.73 15.32
CA ASP A 76 4.73 17.56 16.32
C ASP A 76 4.11 16.16 16.27
N ASN A 77 3.98 15.60 15.06
CA ASN A 77 3.51 14.24 14.83
C ASN A 77 4.64 13.22 15.02
N THR A 78 5.81 13.41 14.40
CA THR A 78 6.92 12.42 14.47
C THR A 78 7.52 12.26 15.86
N ASN A 79 7.37 13.27 16.74
CA ASN A 79 7.79 13.17 18.14
C ASN A 79 6.92 12.22 18.97
N LEU A 80 5.75 11.83 18.46
CA LEU A 80 4.87 10.86 19.12
C LEU A 80 5.32 9.40 18.92
N GLY A 81 6.26 9.16 18.00
CA GLY A 81 6.81 7.84 17.69
C GLY A 81 6.85 7.58 16.19
N SER A 82 7.00 6.31 15.82
CA SER A 82 6.90 5.87 14.42
C SER A 82 5.57 6.30 13.83
N CYS A 83 5.60 6.75 12.58
CA CYS A 83 4.41 7.15 11.85
C CYS A 83 4.24 6.31 10.58
N ILE A 84 2.99 6.06 10.22
CA ILE A 84 2.58 5.35 9.02
C ILE A 84 1.55 6.22 8.29
N VAL A 85 1.75 6.40 6.99
CA VAL A 85 0.79 7.02 6.09
C VAL A 85 0.04 5.93 5.37
N TYR A 86 -1.29 5.97 5.47
CA TYR A 86 -2.20 5.04 4.84
C TYR A 86 -2.90 5.72 3.65
N LEU A 87 -2.98 5.02 2.53
CA LEU A 87 -3.71 5.44 1.34
C LEU A 87 -4.90 4.50 1.12
N TYR A 88 -6.09 5.06 1.09
CA TYR A 88 -7.35 4.37 0.81
C TYR A 88 -7.93 4.83 -0.50
N GLU A 89 -8.59 3.92 -1.23
CA GLU A 89 -9.34 4.27 -2.42
C GLU A 89 -10.64 5.01 -2.06
N GLY A 90 -10.92 6.10 -2.78
CA GLY A 90 -12.09 6.94 -2.55
C GLY A 90 -12.13 7.57 -1.16
N ALA A 91 -13.31 7.53 -0.55
CA ALA A 91 -13.59 8.07 0.79
C ALA A 91 -14.35 7.01 1.61
N PRO A 92 -13.66 6.00 2.16
CA PRO A 92 -14.29 4.94 2.94
C PRO A 92 -14.97 5.52 4.19
N THR A 93 -16.04 4.86 4.63
CA THR A 93 -16.80 5.30 5.82
C THR A 93 -16.06 5.02 7.13
N GLU A 94 -15.22 3.99 7.14
CA GLU A 94 -14.43 3.54 8.29
C GLU A 94 -13.03 3.15 7.82
N LEU A 95 -12.01 3.78 8.41
CA LEU A 95 -10.60 3.54 8.10
C LEU A 95 -10.07 2.42 9.00
N GLY A 96 -9.53 1.36 8.39
CA GLY A 96 -8.80 0.30 9.09
C GLY A 96 -7.30 0.47 8.96
N ASP A 97 -6.54 -0.11 9.89
CA ASP A 97 -5.10 -0.37 9.75
C ASP A 97 -4.81 -1.41 8.66
N SER A 98 -3.54 -1.71 8.40
CA SER A 98 -3.22 -2.74 7.42
C SER A 98 -3.60 -4.11 7.96
N TYR A 99 -4.35 -4.88 7.17
CA TYR A 99 -4.67 -6.26 7.48
C TYR A 99 -4.86 -7.08 6.21
N ASP A 100 -4.68 -8.39 6.33
CA ASP A 100 -4.83 -9.34 5.24
C ASP A 100 -5.69 -10.52 5.71
N ALA A 101 -7.01 -10.40 5.49
CA ALA A 101 -7.97 -11.43 5.91
C ALA A 101 -7.86 -12.75 5.13
N GLU A 102 -7.13 -12.75 4.00
CA GLU A 102 -6.86 -13.94 3.20
C GLU A 102 -5.55 -14.63 3.62
N ASP A 103 -4.82 -14.04 4.57
CA ASP A 103 -3.63 -14.64 5.15
C ASP A 103 -3.96 -15.87 6.00
N GLU A 104 -3.21 -16.96 5.83
CA GLU A 104 -3.41 -18.19 6.61
C GLU A 104 -3.21 -18.01 8.12
N THR A 105 -2.53 -16.93 8.52
CA THR A 105 -2.27 -16.58 9.92
C THR A 105 -3.23 -15.53 10.48
N PHE A 106 -4.16 -15.03 9.66
CA PHE A 106 -5.21 -14.12 10.13
C PHE A 106 -6.12 -14.81 11.15
N ILE A 107 -6.44 -14.11 12.24
CA ILE A 107 -7.31 -14.63 13.29
C ILE A 107 -8.53 -13.73 13.45
N GLY A 108 -9.72 -14.33 13.38
CA GLY A 108 -11.00 -13.65 13.59
C GLY A 108 -11.81 -13.53 12.31
N ASP A 109 -12.92 -12.78 12.41
CA ASP A 109 -13.76 -12.47 11.25
C ASP A 109 -13.18 -11.30 10.44
N THR A 110 -13.49 -11.26 9.15
CA THR A 110 -13.09 -10.14 8.28
C THR A 110 -13.68 -8.81 8.81
N PRO A 111 -12.84 -7.78 9.06
CA PRO A 111 -13.31 -6.48 9.55
C PRO A 111 -14.24 -5.77 8.57
N THR A 112 -15.10 -4.88 9.10
CA THR A 112 -15.91 -3.95 8.29
C THR A 112 -15.14 -2.69 7.90
N ALA A 113 -14.13 -2.31 8.68
CA ALA A 113 -13.23 -1.21 8.38
C ALA A 113 -12.48 -1.50 7.08
N THR A 114 -12.23 -0.47 6.27
CA THR A 114 -11.57 -0.65 4.97
C THR A 114 -10.05 -0.70 5.16
N ALA A 115 -9.40 -1.77 4.71
CA ALA A 115 -7.94 -1.85 4.64
C ALA A 115 -7.37 -0.77 3.70
N PRO A 116 -6.18 -0.21 4.00
CA PRO A 116 -5.48 0.67 3.08
C PRO A 116 -5.06 -0.09 1.82
N LEU A 117 -5.09 0.60 0.68
CA LEU A 117 -4.50 0.10 -0.56
C LEU A 117 -2.97 0.07 -0.46
N ILE A 118 -2.39 1.05 0.24
CA ILE A 118 -0.94 1.17 0.47
C ILE A 118 -0.72 1.75 1.85
N SER A 119 0.28 1.24 2.55
CA SER A 119 0.82 1.84 3.77
C SER A 119 2.32 2.09 3.58
N THR A 120 2.82 3.23 4.08
CA THR A 120 4.25 3.51 4.11
C THR A 120 4.66 4.07 5.46
N ALA A 121 5.79 3.59 5.97
CA ALA A 121 6.43 4.22 7.12
C ALA A 121 6.98 5.59 6.71
N VAL A 122 6.90 6.54 7.64
CA VAL A 122 7.53 7.85 7.53
C VAL A 122 9.02 7.69 7.85
N ALA A 123 9.88 8.28 7.02
CA ALA A 123 11.32 8.26 7.22
C ALA A 123 11.74 9.10 8.45
N VAL A 124 12.96 8.88 8.92
CA VAL A 124 13.51 9.58 10.11
C VAL A 124 13.56 11.10 9.92
N ASP A 125 13.68 11.58 8.69
CA ASP A 125 13.66 13.01 8.35
C ASP A 125 12.24 13.59 8.18
N GLY A 126 11.21 12.79 8.49
CA GLY A 126 9.80 13.16 8.37
C GLY A 126 9.22 13.00 6.97
N THR A 127 10.01 12.58 5.97
CA THR A 127 9.51 12.44 4.59
C THR A 127 8.81 11.10 4.37
N TYR A 128 7.85 11.08 3.43
CA TYR A 128 7.27 9.84 2.92
C TYR A 128 7.01 9.94 1.42
N SER A 129 6.90 8.77 0.78
CA SER A 129 6.61 8.68 -0.65
C SER A 129 5.81 7.42 -0.96
N ILE A 130 4.75 7.60 -1.76
CA ILE A 130 3.90 6.53 -2.26
C ILE A 130 3.89 6.67 -3.79
N GLY A 131 4.70 5.86 -4.45
CA GLY A 131 4.78 5.83 -5.91
C GLY A 131 3.69 4.97 -6.54
N PHE A 132 3.57 5.08 -7.87
CA PHE A 132 2.81 4.13 -8.68
C PHE A 132 1.33 4.03 -8.28
N VAL A 133 0.73 5.14 -7.84
CA VAL A 133 -0.69 5.22 -7.49
C VAL A 133 -1.49 5.44 -8.76
N ALA A 134 -2.43 4.56 -9.08
CA ALA A 134 -3.27 4.70 -10.26
C ALA A 134 -4.04 6.03 -10.26
N ALA A 135 -4.46 6.51 -11.43
CA ALA A 135 -5.35 7.66 -11.50
C ALA A 135 -6.69 7.34 -10.81
N GLY A 136 -7.19 8.25 -9.98
CA GLY A 136 -8.36 8.01 -9.14
C GLY A 136 -8.48 9.01 -8.01
N SER A 137 -9.52 8.85 -7.19
CA SER A 137 -9.72 9.64 -5.97
C SER A 137 -9.33 8.81 -4.76
N TYR A 138 -8.65 9.42 -3.79
CA TYR A 138 -8.06 8.73 -2.64
C TYR A 138 -8.20 9.53 -1.36
N THR A 139 -8.14 8.83 -0.24
CA THR A 139 -8.01 9.38 1.10
C THR A 139 -6.67 8.97 1.69
N LEU A 140 -5.88 9.93 2.16
CA LEU A 140 -4.67 9.70 2.96
C LEU A 140 -4.97 9.97 4.42
N ALA A 141 -4.45 9.14 5.31
CA ALA A 141 -4.50 9.36 6.75
C ALA A 141 -3.15 9.03 7.40
N LEU A 142 -2.77 9.82 8.40
CA LEU A 142 -1.58 9.59 9.21
C LEU A 142 -1.95 8.89 10.52
N MET A 143 -1.13 7.92 10.92
CA MET A 143 -1.13 7.36 12.26
C MET A 143 0.29 7.39 12.83
N CYS A 144 0.45 7.88 14.04
CA CYS A 144 1.71 7.94 14.76
C CYS A 144 1.59 7.34 16.17
N GLY A 145 2.69 6.79 16.67
CA GLY A 145 2.82 6.36 18.06
C GLY A 145 2.31 4.94 18.34
N ALA A 146 1.91 4.20 17.30
CA ALA A 146 1.66 2.77 17.37
C ALA A 146 2.37 2.07 16.21
N ASP A 147 2.77 0.82 16.45
CA ASP A 147 3.18 -0.07 15.38
C ASP A 147 1.94 -0.74 14.79
N ASP A 148 2.05 -1.12 13.53
CA ASP A 148 1.04 -1.88 12.83
C ASP A 148 1.74 -3.03 12.12
N ASP A 149 1.09 -4.19 12.06
CA ASP A 149 1.49 -5.29 11.18
C ASP A 149 0.63 -5.27 9.92
N ASN A 150 0.88 -6.16 8.97
CA ASN A 150 0.14 -6.16 7.71
C ASN A 150 -0.82 -7.37 7.59
N ILE A 151 -1.05 -8.07 8.70
CA ILE A 151 -1.81 -9.31 8.73
C ILE A 151 -3.04 -9.10 9.59
N GLN A 152 -2.87 -8.80 10.87
CA GLN A 152 -3.95 -8.75 11.84
C GLN A 152 -4.57 -7.34 11.91
N TYR A 153 -5.90 -7.29 11.85
CA TYR A 153 -6.63 -6.06 12.16
C TYR A 153 -6.55 -5.76 13.65
N ASN A 154 -5.90 -4.66 14.02
CA ASN A 154 -5.69 -4.21 15.39
C ASN A 154 -6.64 -3.09 15.81
N ALA A 155 -7.54 -2.64 14.93
CA ALA A 155 -8.51 -1.59 15.19
C ALA A 155 -7.86 -0.28 15.67
N LEU A 156 -6.73 0.07 15.06
CA LEU A 156 -6.04 1.32 15.37
C LEU A 156 -6.93 2.52 15.04
N THR A 157 -6.85 3.56 15.87
CA THR A 157 -7.56 4.81 15.60
C THR A 157 -6.82 5.56 14.50
N ILE A 158 -7.46 5.70 13.33
CA ILE A 158 -6.90 6.37 12.16
C ILE A 158 -7.90 7.44 11.68
N PRO A 159 -7.47 8.71 11.50
CA PRO A 159 -6.13 9.24 11.76
C PRO A 159 -5.83 9.39 13.27
N SER A 160 -4.55 9.29 13.62
CA SER A 160 -4.05 9.60 14.97
C SER A 160 -2.66 10.25 14.88
N PRO A 161 -2.48 11.54 15.25
CA PRO A 161 -3.47 12.43 15.85
C PRO A 161 -4.68 12.74 14.96
N ALA A 162 -5.82 13.02 15.59
CA ALA A 162 -7.06 13.35 14.89
C ALA A 162 -6.90 14.58 13.99
N GLY A 163 -7.49 14.54 12.79
CA GLY A 163 -7.42 15.62 11.81
C GLY A 163 -6.31 15.48 10.77
N ASN A 164 -5.34 14.57 10.96
CA ASN A 164 -4.33 14.25 9.95
C ASN A 164 -4.89 13.34 8.84
N ILE A 165 -5.84 13.86 8.07
CA ILE A 165 -6.50 13.19 6.96
C ILE A 165 -6.67 14.17 5.79
N ALA A 166 -6.47 13.69 4.56
CA ALA A 166 -6.59 14.49 3.36
C ALA A 166 -7.17 13.66 2.21
N THR A 167 -7.98 14.28 1.36
CA THR A 167 -8.45 13.69 0.11
C THR A 167 -7.63 14.22 -1.06
N VAL A 168 -7.31 13.37 -2.03
CA VAL A 168 -6.53 13.76 -3.21
C VAL A 168 -7.00 13.02 -4.45
N ASP A 169 -7.05 13.74 -5.57
CA ASP A 169 -7.23 13.14 -6.89
C ASP A 169 -5.87 13.01 -7.58
N ILE A 170 -5.57 11.79 -8.05
CA ILE A 170 -4.39 11.45 -8.82
C ILE A 170 -4.76 11.36 -10.29
N ILE A 171 -3.94 11.98 -11.15
CA ILE A 171 -3.97 11.77 -12.60
C ILE A 171 -2.60 11.31 -13.08
N LYS A 172 -2.56 10.76 -14.29
CA LYS A 172 -1.33 10.23 -14.89
C LYS A 172 -0.19 11.25 -14.89
N GLY A 173 0.96 10.84 -14.34
CA GLY A 173 2.18 11.64 -14.30
C GLY A 173 2.21 12.69 -13.22
N ASP A 174 1.18 12.79 -12.37
CA ASP A 174 1.17 13.75 -11.29
C ASP A 174 2.19 13.41 -10.21
N VAL A 175 2.74 14.46 -9.61
CA VAL A 175 3.37 14.40 -8.30
C VAL A 175 2.56 15.30 -7.38
N LYS A 176 1.88 14.71 -6.40
CA LYS A 176 1.09 15.42 -5.38
C LYS A 176 1.88 15.48 -4.08
N THR A 177 1.88 16.65 -3.45
CA THR A 177 2.46 16.86 -2.12
C THR A 177 1.33 17.00 -1.10
N ILE A 178 1.34 16.16 -0.06
CA ILE A 178 0.37 16.18 1.04
C ILE A 178 1.15 16.16 2.36
N ASP A 179 1.12 17.24 3.12
CA ASP A 179 1.84 17.34 4.40
C ASP A 179 0.90 17.08 5.58
N PHE A 180 1.45 16.57 6.69
CA PHE A 180 0.72 16.26 7.92
C PHE A 180 1.38 16.85 9.17
#